data_AF-A0A9P5ND54-F1
#
_entry.id   AF-A0A9P5ND54-F1
#
_cell.length_a   1.000
_cell.length_b   1.000
_cell.length_c   1.000
_cell.angle_alpha   90.00
_cell.angle_beta   90.00
_cell.angle_gamma   90.00
#
_symmetry.space_group_name_H-M   'P 1'
#
loop_
_entity.id
_entity.type
_entity.pdbx_description
1 polymer ?
#
loop_
_entity_poly.entity_id
_entity_poly.type
_entity_poly.pdbx_seq_one_letter_code
_entity_poly.pdbx_strand_id
1 'polypeptide(L)'
;KPTDEDFVEWTKNVDKNVLHLLCTTFDPSQPIRSITPVGLSRLSIGVQEDASPSPSPSEDPSGPSDIVKTLFMQEFSISESVMARKWRGLRFAWTKYLACKKTLHAAKNLVDSGSWPVSLPHYSEHLIVELFIGKTTWYANYAPLFDKVNENHPEMAEWLELIDASQEDDKRVWGFLKQAYSFLELSDWIKCREKEKQQEKEERERKEKEKEKKRDGRDKISSRRQRPF
;
A
#
# COMPACT_ATOMS: atom_id res chain seq x y z
N LYS A 1 0.41 -33.20 18.76
CA LYS A 1 -0.20 -32.13 19.58
C LYS A 1 0.96 -31.31 20.15
N PRO A 2 1.17 -30.05 19.74
CA PRO A 2 2.22 -29.22 20.30
C PRO A 2 1.88 -28.87 21.76
N THR A 3 2.89 -28.84 22.63
CA THR A 3 2.77 -28.56 24.07
C THR A 3 3.25 -27.14 24.37
N ASP A 4 2.71 -26.55 25.43
CA ASP A 4 2.65 -25.11 25.73
C ASP A 4 3.85 -24.58 26.55
N GLU A 5 5.08 -25.00 26.24
CA GLU A 5 6.25 -24.62 27.06
C GLU A 5 7.37 -23.96 26.25
N ASP A 6 7.16 -22.69 25.89
CA ASP A 6 8.25 -21.74 25.62
C ASP A 6 8.04 -20.51 26.51
N PHE A 7 8.72 -20.47 27.66
CA PHE A 7 8.65 -19.34 28.59
C PHE A 7 9.51 -18.18 28.05
N VAL A 8 8.84 -17.13 27.56
CA VAL A 8 9.49 -15.85 27.23
C VAL A 8 9.37 -14.93 28.44
N GLU A 9 10.48 -14.69 29.12
CA GLU A 9 10.54 -13.76 30.26
C GLU A 9 11.09 -12.40 29.82
N TRP A 10 10.35 -11.33 30.14
CA TRP A 10 10.76 -9.95 29.92
C TRP A 10 11.17 -9.33 31.24
N THR A 11 12.45 -9.02 31.39
CA THR A 11 12.93 -8.24 32.54
C THR A 11 13.22 -6.81 32.10
N LYS A 12 12.68 -5.85 32.85
CA LYS A 12 12.85 -4.42 32.60
C LYS A 12 13.88 -3.89 33.59
N ASN A 13 15.07 -3.55 33.09
CA ASN A 13 16.06 -2.83 33.88
C ASN A 13 16.08 -1.36 33.45
N VAL A 14 16.46 -0.47 34.36
CA VAL A 14 16.17 0.98 34.32
C VAL A 14 16.61 1.66 33.01
N ASP A 15 17.62 1.11 32.32
CA ASP A 15 18.12 1.69 31.06
C ASP A 15 18.07 0.75 29.84
N LYS A 16 17.64 -0.52 29.96
CA LYS A 16 17.58 -1.48 28.83
C LYS A 16 16.51 -2.55 29.00
N ASN A 17 15.82 -2.88 27.91
CA ASN A 17 14.98 -4.07 27.82
C ASN A 17 15.86 -5.25 27.39
N VAL A 18 15.91 -6.31 28.19
CA VAL A 18 16.66 -7.54 27.87
C VAL A 18 15.66 -8.67 27.66
N LEU A 19 15.77 -9.35 26.52
CA LEU A 19 14.96 -10.51 26.17
C LEU A 19 15.79 -11.78 26.38
N HIS A 20 15.38 -12.64 27.29
CA HIS A 20 15.99 -13.95 27.50
C HIS A 20 15.19 -15.01 26.73
N LEU A 21 15.78 -15.56 25.68
CA LEU A 21 15.26 -16.75 25.00
C LEU A 21 16.02 -17.97 25.49
N LEU A 22 15.37 -18.81 26.29
CA LEU A 22 15.88 -20.13 26.66
C LEU A 22 15.62 -21.09 25.49
N CYS A 23 16.54 -21.12 24.53
CA CYS A 23 16.49 -22.13 23.47
C CYS A 23 16.76 -23.52 24.07
N THR A 24 15.81 -24.43 23.90
CA THR A 24 15.90 -25.82 24.39
C THR A 24 17.07 -26.58 23.77
N THR A 25 17.95 -27.11 24.62
CA THR A 25 18.86 -28.27 24.44
C THR A 25 19.56 -28.42 23.09
N PHE A 26 20.73 -27.77 22.97
CA PHE A 26 21.82 -28.24 22.11
C PHE A 26 22.47 -29.46 22.79
N ASP A 27 22.34 -30.64 22.18
CA ASP A 27 23.00 -31.87 22.60
C ASP A 27 24.39 -31.97 21.90
N PRO A 28 25.51 -31.80 22.63
CA PRO A 28 26.84 -31.81 22.05
C PRO A 28 27.34 -33.20 21.62
N SER A 29 26.51 -34.25 21.71
CA SER A 29 26.91 -35.62 21.37
C SER A 29 26.64 -36.06 19.92
N GLN A 30 26.09 -35.17 19.06
CA GLN A 30 25.89 -35.49 17.65
C GLN A 30 27.05 -35.03 16.74
N PRO A 31 27.69 -35.94 15.98
CA PRO A 31 28.80 -35.58 15.09
C PRO A 31 28.29 -34.81 13.86
N ILE A 32 28.77 -33.57 13.74
CA ILE A 32 28.53 -32.68 12.61
C ILE A 32 29.21 -33.27 11.37
N ARG A 33 28.40 -33.62 10.36
CA ARG A 33 28.91 -34.06 9.05
C ARG A 33 29.46 -32.85 8.28
N SER A 34 30.75 -32.91 7.99
CA SER A 34 31.55 -31.93 7.27
C SER A 34 31.18 -31.88 5.78
N ILE A 35 30.96 -30.67 5.27
CA ILE A 35 30.98 -30.37 3.84
C ILE A 35 32.14 -29.39 3.62
N THR A 36 33.19 -29.85 2.96
CA THR A 36 34.28 -29.02 2.40
C THR A 36 33.91 -28.61 0.97
N PRO A 37 34.47 -27.52 0.43
CA PRO A 37 35.70 -27.68 -0.34
C PRO A 37 36.74 -26.56 -0.21
N VAL A 38 38.00 -26.99 -0.11
CA VAL A 38 39.20 -26.58 -0.86
C VAL A 38 39.41 -25.08 -1.19
N GLY A 39 40.34 -24.48 -0.44
CA GLY A 39 41.61 -23.99 -0.98
C GLY A 39 41.68 -22.54 -1.47
N LEU A 40 42.40 -21.68 -0.73
CA LEU A 40 43.70 -21.12 -1.16
C LEU A 40 44.34 -20.32 0.00
N SER A 41 45.62 -20.58 0.27
CA SER A 41 46.43 -19.96 1.31
C SER A 41 47.07 -18.64 0.86
N ARG A 42 47.18 -17.63 1.74
CA ARG A 42 48.43 -16.87 1.94
C ARG A 42 48.46 -15.91 3.16
N LEU A 43 49.40 -16.22 4.06
CA LEU A 43 50.27 -15.41 4.92
C LEU A 43 49.88 -13.99 5.39
N SER A 44 49.74 -13.90 6.73
CA SER A 44 50.38 -12.99 7.71
C SER A 44 50.77 -11.55 7.35
N ILE A 45 50.36 -10.60 8.20
CA ILE A 45 51.21 -9.68 8.99
C ILE A 45 50.29 -8.90 9.95
N GLY A 46 50.68 -8.82 11.22
CA GLY A 46 49.98 -8.03 12.23
C GLY A 46 50.43 -6.56 12.20
N VAL A 47 49.50 -5.66 12.46
CA VAL A 47 49.76 -4.35 13.08
C VAL A 47 48.56 -4.03 13.98
N GLN A 48 48.91 -3.68 15.20
CA GLN A 48 48.06 -3.17 16.28
C GLN A 48 47.78 -1.70 15.96
N GLU A 49 46.52 -1.30 15.79
CA GLU A 49 46.16 0.11 15.73
C GLU A 49 44.96 0.42 16.62
N ASP A 50 45.07 1.62 17.15
CA ASP A 50 44.48 2.19 18.35
C ASP A 50 42.97 2.41 18.21
N ALA A 51 42.24 2.10 19.29
CA ALA A 51 40.80 2.27 19.35
C ALA A 51 40.47 3.75 19.63
N SER A 52 40.35 4.56 18.58
CA SER A 52 39.64 5.85 18.65
C SER A 52 38.13 5.62 18.52
N PRO A 53 37.31 6.07 19.50
CA PRO A 53 35.86 6.03 19.35
C PRO A 53 35.42 7.20 18.44
N SER A 54 35.19 6.89 17.16
CA SER A 54 34.49 7.79 16.24
C SER A 54 32.99 7.77 16.55
N PRO A 55 32.34 8.90 16.86
CA PRO A 55 30.90 8.94 17.03
C PRO A 55 30.24 9.03 15.65
N SER A 56 29.72 7.91 15.16
CA SER A 56 28.77 7.92 14.05
C SER A 56 27.34 8.03 14.58
N PRO A 57 26.64 9.15 14.44
CA PRO A 57 25.20 9.13 14.34
C PRO A 57 24.86 8.83 12.87
N SER A 58 24.65 7.55 12.57
CA SER A 58 24.01 7.12 11.33
C SER A 58 22.51 7.46 11.43
N GLU A 59 22.18 8.74 11.32
CA GLU A 59 20.85 9.19 10.95
C GLU A 59 20.83 9.34 9.43
N ASP A 60 20.46 8.27 8.73
CA ASP A 60 19.92 8.38 7.38
C ASP A 60 18.38 8.52 7.49
N PRO A 61 17.81 9.72 7.67
CA PRO A 61 16.42 9.93 7.29
C PRO A 61 16.41 10.11 5.77
N SER A 62 16.12 9.02 5.06
CA SER A 62 15.82 8.99 3.61
C SER A 62 14.49 9.72 3.29
N GLY A 63 14.34 10.95 3.78
CA GLY A 63 13.14 11.76 3.63
C GLY A 63 13.44 13.26 3.84
N PRO A 64 12.51 14.14 3.45
CA PRO A 64 12.72 15.58 3.52
C PRO A 64 13.06 16.01 4.96
N SER A 65 14.04 16.91 5.08
CA SER A 65 14.39 17.55 6.35
C SER A 65 13.16 18.16 7.00
N ASP A 66 13.09 18.18 8.34
CA ASP A 66 11.93 18.69 9.07
C ASP A 66 11.66 20.18 8.79
N ILE A 67 12.70 20.93 8.42
CA ILE A 67 12.58 22.32 7.94
C ILE A 67 11.77 22.36 6.65
N VAL A 68 12.11 21.50 5.68
CA VAL A 68 11.40 21.40 4.39
C VAL A 68 9.94 21.02 4.64
N LYS A 69 9.68 20.02 5.49
CA LYS A 69 8.32 19.63 5.84
C LYS A 69 7.50 20.79 6.39
N THR A 70 8.08 21.56 7.32
CA THR A 70 7.41 22.71 7.94
C THR A 70 7.05 23.78 6.91
N LEU A 71 7.97 24.07 5.98
CA LEU A 71 7.72 25.04 4.89
C LEU A 71 6.57 24.57 3.98
N PHE A 72 6.56 23.30 3.59
CA PHE A 72 5.46 22.73 2.79
C PHE A 72 4.13 22.74 3.55
N MET A 73 4.12 22.42 4.85
CA MET A 73 2.89 22.48 5.66
C MET A 73 2.30 23.88 5.70
N GLN A 74 3.15 24.89 5.91
CA GLN A 74 2.74 26.28 5.97
C GLN A 74 2.19 26.75 4.62
N GLU A 75 2.92 26.46 3.54
CA GLU A 75 2.54 26.90 2.19
C GLU A 75 1.22 26.27 1.73
N PHE A 76 1.07 24.96 1.92
CA PHE A 76 -0.09 24.22 1.42
C PHE A 76 -1.21 24.04 2.46
N SER A 77 -1.07 24.66 3.63
CA SER A 77 -2.00 24.52 4.77
C SER A 77 -2.30 23.05 5.10
N ILE A 78 -1.26 22.22 5.11
CA ILE A 78 -1.39 20.78 5.38
C ILE A 78 -1.52 20.56 6.88
N SER A 79 -2.60 19.91 7.30
CA SER A 79 -2.79 19.54 8.71
C SER A 79 -1.72 18.57 9.19
N GLU A 80 -1.12 18.84 10.34
CA GLU A 80 -0.14 17.96 10.99
C GLU A 80 -0.69 16.55 11.22
N SER A 81 -1.99 16.45 11.53
CA SER A 81 -2.68 15.17 11.74
C SER A 81 -2.59 14.25 10.52
N VAL A 82 -2.56 14.82 9.31
CA VAL A 82 -2.49 14.07 8.05
C VAL A 82 -1.07 13.57 7.79
N MET A 83 -0.04 14.25 8.30
CA MET A 83 1.35 13.82 8.11
C MET A 83 1.84 12.88 9.22
N ALA A 84 1.09 12.74 10.30
CA ALA A 84 1.44 11.87 11.41
C ALA A 84 1.71 10.42 10.96
N ARG A 85 2.82 9.86 11.45
CA ARG A 85 3.24 8.47 11.12
C ARG A 85 2.45 7.40 11.88
N LYS A 86 1.81 7.76 13.00
CA LYS A 86 1.23 6.81 13.97
C LYS A 86 -0.11 6.20 13.54
N TRP A 87 -0.74 6.71 12.48
CA TRP A 87 -2.11 6.33 12.13
C TRP A 87 -2.13 5.15 11.16
N ARG A 88 -2.96 4.15 11.50
CA ARG A 88 -3.05 2.85 10.82
C ARG A 88 -4.48 2.66 10.32
N GLY A 89 -4.64 2.09 9.12
CA GLY A 89 -5.94 1.73 8.55
C GLY A 89 -6.18 2.36 7.18
N LEU A 90 -7.10 1.76 6.44
CA LEU A 90 -7.37 2.11 5.05
C LEU A 90 -7.97 3.53 4.90
N ARG A 91 -8.79 3.96 5.87
CA ARG A 91 -9.36 5.32 5.91
C ARG A 91 -8.30 6.40 6.09
N PHE A 92 -7.36 6.20 7.01
CA PHE A 92 -6.25 7.15 7.18
C PHE A 92 -5.34 7.19 5.96
N ALA A 93 -5.13 6.03 5.34
CA ALA A 93 -4.44 5.98 4.07
C ALA A 93 -5.18 6.76 2.97
N TRP A 94 -6.51 6.66 2.91
CA TRP A 94 -7.34 7.43 1.99
C TRP A 94 -7.25 8.94 2.24
N THR A 95 -7.33 9.39 3.51
CA THR A 95 -7.14 10.81 3.86
C THR A 95 -5.77 11.33 3.42
N LYS A 96 -4.70 10.55 3.65
CA LYS A 96 -3.35 10.89 3.16
C LYS A 96 -3.29 10.96 1.64
N TYR A 97 -3.92 10.02 0.95
CA TYR A 97 -4.00 10.01 -0.50
C TYR A 97 -4.68 11.28 -1.04
N LEU A 98 -5.85 11.64 -0.52
CA LEU A 98 -6.57 12.85 -0.93
C LEU A 98 -5.77 14.12 -0.66
N ALA A 99 -5.16 14.24 0.53
CA ALA A 99 -4.33 15.38 0.87
C ALA A 99 -3.10 15.50 -0.04
N CYS A 100 -2.45 14.37 -0.36
CA CYS A 100 -1.33 14.31 -1.28
C CYS A 100 -1.76 14.75 -2.70
N LYS A 101 -2.87 14.22 -3.24
CA LYS A 101 -3.39 14.60 -4.57
C LYS A 101 -3.76 16.09 -4.62
N LYS A 102 -4.41 16.61 -3.58
CA LYS A 102 -4.73 18.03 -3.45
C LYS A 102 -3.47 18.90 -3.47
N THR A 103 -2.45 18.50 -2.71
CA THR A 103 -1.17 19.20 -2.63
C THR A 103 -0.42 19.15 -3.95
N LEU A 104 -0.35 17.99 -4.60
CA LEU A 104 0.26 17.82 -5.93
C LEU A 104 -0.42 18.71 -6.97
N HIS A 105 -1.75 18.77 -6.98
CA HIS A 105 -2.50 19.61 -7.88
C HIS A 105 -2.25 21.11 -7.63
N ALA A 106 -2.30 21.54 -6.36
CA ALA A 106 -2.00 22.92 -5.99
C ALA A 106 -0.56 23.31 -6.37
N ALA A 107 0.40 22.43 -6.09
CA ALA A 107 1.80 22.63 -6.41
C ALA A 107 2.03 22.74 -7.92
N LYS A 108 1.41 21.87 -8.71
CA LYS A 108 1.46 21.92 -10.17
C LYS A 108 0.89 23.24 -10.70
N ASN A 109 -0.24 23.69 -10.17
CA ASN A 109 -0.81 24.97 -10.56
C ASN A 109 0.14 26.15 -10.29
N LEU A 110 0.85 26.15 -9.16
CA LEU A 110 1.85 27.18 -8.83
C LEU A 110 3.06 27.16 -9.75
N VAL A 111 3.51 25.97 -10.18
CA VAL A 111 4.58 25.83 -11.16
C VAL A 111 4.14 26.35 -12.52
N ASP A 112 2.95 25.96 -12.96
CA ASP A 112 2.38 26.36 -14.25
C ASP A 112 2.12 27.87 -14.31
N SER A 113 1.78 28.52 -13.19
CA SER A 113 1.64 29.97 -13.09
C SER A 113 2.96 30.72 -12.87
N GLY A 114 4.09 30.02 -12.74
CA GLY A 114 5.39 30.62 -12.45
C GLY A 114 5.48 31.27 -11.07
N SER A 115 4.55 30.95 -10.15
CA SER A 115 4.48 31.48 -8.79
C SER A 115 4.93 30.46 -7.75
N TRP A 116 5.86 29.58 -8.13
CA TRP A 116 6.45 28.62 -7.19
C TRP A 116 7.26 29.38 -6.11
N PRO A 117 7.04 29.11 -4.81
CA PRO A 117 7.72 29.83 -3.74
C PRO A 117 9.24 29.61 -3.77
N VAL A 118 10.01 30.70 -3.71
CA VAL A 118 11.48 30.65 -3.68
C VAL A 118 12.02 30.02 -2.40
N SER A 119 11.22 30.05 -1.32
CA SER A 119 11.53 29.39 -0.05
C SER A 119 11.47 27.86 -0.13
N LEU A 120 10.76 27.31 -1.12
CA LEU A 120 10.65 25.88 -1.30
C LEU A 120 11.76 25.36 -2.22
N PRO A 121 12.19 24.10 -2.03
CA PRO A 121 13.03 23.41 -2.99
C PRO A 121 12.43 23.43 -4.40
N HIS A 122 13.26 23.12 -5.39
CA HIS A 122 12.77 22.91 -6.75
C HIS A 122 11.62 21.91 -6.76
N TYR A 123 10.58 22.22 -7.54
CA TYR A 123 9.40 21.39 -7.63
C TYR A 123 9.76 19.96 -8.02
N SER A 124 9.22 19.02 -7.25
CA SER A 124 9.31 17.60 -7.53
C SER A 124 8.11 16.91 -6.94
N GLU A 125 7.35 16.20 -7.78
CA GLU A 125 6.21 15.40 -7.33
C GLU A 125 6.64 14.38 -6.27
N HIS A 126 7.85 13.82 -6.42
CA HIS A 126 8.39 12.86 -5.45
C HIS A 126 8.62 13.48 -4.07
N LEU A 127 9.12 14.73 -4.01
CA LEU A 127 9.29 15.43 -2.74
C LEU A 127 7.96 15.61 -2.04
N ILE A 128 6.91 16.01 -2.78
CA ILE A 128 5.58 16.20 -2.22
C ILE A 128 5.02 14.87 -1.71
N VAL A 129 5.14 13.79 -2.50
CA VAL A 129 4.70 12.45 -2.09
C VAL A 129 5.38 12.01 -0.80
N GLU A 130 6.70 12.19 -0.69
CA GLU A 130 7.50 11.80 0.48
C GLU A 130 7.14 12.55 1.77
N LEU A 131 6.49 13.72 1.68
CA LEU A 131 5.92 14.41 2.84
C LEU A 131 4.81 13.60 3.51
N PHE A 132 3.97 12.95 2.71
CA PHE A 132 2.81 12.19 3.20
C PHE A 132 3.16 10.74 3.47
N ILE A 133 3.92 10.13 2.54
CA ILE A 133 4.23 8.71 2.57
C ILE A 133 5.46 8.36 1.73
N GLY A 134 6.19 7.33 2.14
CA GLY A 134 7.35 6.86 1.41
C GLY A 134 7.03 6.51 -0.06
N LYS A 135 7.93 6.90 -0.96
CA LYS A 135 7.83 6.71 -2.42
C LYS A 135 7.35 5.31 -2.79
N THR A 136 8.02 4.27 -2.30
CA THR A 136 7.68 2.87 -2.62
C THR A 136 6.24 2.54 -2.25
N THR A 137 5.78 2.97 -1.07
CA THR A 137 4.41 2.69 -0.62
C THR A 137 3.37 3.45 -1.46
N TRP A 138 3.70 4.68 -1.89
CA TRP A 138 2.83 5.46 -2.77
C TRP A 138 2.57 4.75 -4.10
N TYR A 139 3.64 4.43 -4.82
CA TYR A 139 3.55 3.87 -6.17
C TYR A 139 3.15 2.39 -6.17
N ALA A 140 3.44 1.64 -5.11
CA ALA A 140 3.04 0.24 -5.03
C ALA A 140 1.60 0.05 -4.56
N ASN A 141 1.08 0.93 -3.68
CA ASN A 141 -0.23 0.73 -3.04
C ASN A 141 -1.17 1.90 -3.25
N TYR A 142 -0.79 3.11 -2.84
CA TYR A 142 -1.74 4.22 -2.74
C TYR A 142 -2.26 4.64 -4.12
N ALA A 143 -1.39 5.13 -4.99
CA ALA A 143 -1.78 5.63 -6.30
C ALA A 143 -2.59 4.58 -7.10
N PRO A 144 -2.09 3.36 -7.38
CA PRO A 144 -2.81 2.43 -8.23
C PRO A 144 -4.14 1.93 -7.65
N LEU A 145 -4.26 1.78 -6.32
CA LEU A 145 -5.50 1.30 -5.70
C LEU A 145 -6.50 2.44 -5.50
N PHE A 146 -6.05 3.58 -4.99
CA PHE A 146 -6.94 4.69 -4.68
C PHE A 146 -7.35 5.50 -5.90
N ASP A 147 -6.51 5.61 -6.94
CA ASP A 147 -6.96 6.19 -8.23
C ASP A 147 -8.11 5.33 -8.80
N LYS A 148 -7.98 4.00 -8.78
CA LYS A 148 -9.07 3.10 -9.19
C LYS A 148 -10.33 3.24 -8.36
N VAL A 149 -10.19 3.36 -7.03
CA VAL A 149 -11.34 3.57 -6.14
C VAL A 149 -12.05 4.88 -6.50
N ASN A 150 -11.28 5.96 -6.62
CA ASN A 150 -11.79 7.29 -6.93
C ASN A 150 -12.49 7.35 -8.29
N GLU A 151 -11.98 6.63 -9.30
CA GLU A 151 -12.50 6.66 -10.66
C GLU A 151 -13.69 5.72 -10.89
N ASN A 152 -13.66 4.52 -10.31
CA ASN A 152 -14.54 3.42 -10.73
C ASN A 152 -15.42 2.83 -9.62
N HIS A 153 -15.19 3.20 -8.36
CA HIS A 153 -15.83 2.59 -7.19
C HIS A 153 -16.26 3.64 -6.15
N PRO A 154 -17.23 4.52 -6.49
CA PRO A 154 -17.71 5.55 -5.59
C PRO A 154 -18.25 4.98 -4.26
N GLU A 155 -18.79 3.76 -4.27
CA GLU A 155 -19.28 3.08 -3.06
C GLU A 155 -18.16 2.79 -2.04
N MET A 156 -16.94 2.52 -2.52
CA MET A 156 -15.78 2.32 -1.65
C MET A 156 -15.19 3.65 -1.21
N ALA A 157 -15.18 4.66 -2.10
CA ALA A 157 -14.75 6.01 -1.75
C ALA A 157 -15.60 6.59 -0.61
N GLU A 158 -16.93 6.47 -0.70
CA GLU A 158 -17.86 6.91 0.35
C GLU A 158 -17.58 6.20 1.68
N TRP A 159 -17.35 4.88 1.65
CA TRP A 159 -17.02 4.12 2.85
C TRP A 159 -15.68 4.52 3.48
N LEU A 160 -14.70 4.92 2.66
CA LEU A 160 -13.40 5.41 3.12
C LEU A 160 -13.48 6.80 3.76
N GLU A 161 -14.50 7.59 3.42
CA GLU A 161 -14.73 8.93 3.97
C GLU A 161 -15.52 8.92 5.28
N LEU A 162 -16.20 7.82 5.60
CA LEU A 162 -16.87 7.65 6.90
C LEU A 162 -15.85 7.71 8.05
N ILE A 163 -16.09 8.62 9.00
CA ILE A 163 -15.26 8.78 10.21
C ILE A 163 -15.39 7.53 11.10
N ASP A 164 -16.64 7.10 11.33
CA ASP A 164 -16.99 5.93 12.13
C ASP A 164 -17.97 5.05 11.34
N ALA A 165 -17.45 4.06 10.61
CA ALA A 165 -18.32 3.11 9.92
C ALA A 165 -18.86 2.05 10.87
N SER A 166 -20.16 1.77 10.74
CA SER A 166 -20.78 0.68 11.49
C SER A 166 -20.48 -0.67 10.84
N GLN A 167 -20.79 -1.75 11.57
CA GLN A 167 -20.70 -3.09 10.98
C GLN A 167 -21.66 -3.25 9.79
N GLU A 168 -22.80 -2.55 9.80
CA GLU A 168 -23.71 -2.55 8.66
C GLU A 168 -23.07 -1.90 7.42
N ASP A 169 -22.34 -0.79 7.58
CA ASP A 169 -21.61 -0.14 6.49
C ASP A 169 -20.51 -1.05 5.93
N ASP A 170 -19.75 -1.70 6.82
CA ASP A 170 -18.70 -2.65 6.45
C ASP A 170 -19.28 -3.81 5.65
N LYS A 171 -20.36 -4.43 6.15
CA LYS A 171 -21.02 -5.54 5.46
C LYS A 171 -21.63 -5.11 4.13
N ARG A 172 -22.16 -3.88 4.03
CA ARG A 172 -22.73 -3.34 2.79
C ARG A 172 -21.68 -3.24 1.69
N VAL A 173 -20.48 -2.75 2.00
CA VAL A 173 -19.45 -2.49 0.98
C VAL A 173 -18.54 -3.69 0.75
N TRP A 174 -18.08 -4.33 1.81
CA TRP A 174 -17.16 -5.46 1.73
C TRP A 174 -17.86 -6.80 1.51
N GLY A 175 -19.13 -6.93 1.89
CA GLY A 175 -19.86 -8.20 1.88
C GLY A 175 -19.50 -9.14 3.05
N PHE A 176 -18.46 -8.82 3.82
CA PHE A 176 -18.00 -9.57 4.99
C PHE A 176 -17.47 -8.62 6.05
N LEU A 177 -17.49 -9.08 7.31
CA LEU A 177 -16.98 -8.32 8.44
C LEU A 177 -15.54 -8.74 8.75
N LYS A 178 -14.68 -7.76 9.02
CA LYS A 178 -13.31 -7.98 9.49
C LYS A 178 -12.97 -6.92 10.53
N GLN A 179 -12.09 -7.26 11.48
CA GLN A 179 -11.64 -6.31 12.49
C GLN A 179 -10.86 -5.13 11.88
N ALA A 180 -10.11 -5.38 10.81
CA ALA A 180 -9.39 -4.35 10.06
C ALA A 180 -9.23 -4.77 8.60
N TYR A 181 -9.44 -3.82 7.70
CA TYR A 181 -9.20 -3.96 6.26
C TYR A 181 -7.85 -3.33 5.90
N SER A 182 -7.06 -4.02 5.07
CA SER A 182 -5.76 -3.57 4.59
C SER A 182 -5.77 -3.36 3.06
N PHE A 183 -4.63 -2.96 2.50
CA PHE A 183 -4.46 -2.83 1.05
C PHE A 183 -4.65 -4.14 0.30
N LEU A 184 -4.38 -5.29 0.94
CA LEU A 184 -4.58 -6.59 0.31
C LEU A 184 -6.08 -6.82 0.07
N GLU A 185 -6.90 -6.62 1.10
CA GLU A 185 -8.35 -6.76 0.96
C GLU A 185 -8.91 -5.75 -0.04
N LEU A 186 -8.42 -4.50 -0.05
CA LEU A 186 -8.84 -3.51 -1.04
C LEU A 186 -8.49 -3.94 -2.46
N SER A 187 -7.26 -4.45 -2.68
CA SER A 187 -6.81 -4.94 -3.98
C SER A 187 -7.70 -6.08 -4.47
N ASP A 188 -8.01 -7.04 -3.60
CA ASP A 188 -8.85 -8.18 -3.94
C ASP A 188 -10.30 -7.76 -4.19
N TRP A 189 -10.82 -6.83 -3.39
CA TRP A 189 -12.16 -6.26 -3.58
C TRP A 189 -12.29 -5.57 -4.94
N ILE A 190 -11.32 -4.73 -5.34
CA ILE A 190 -11.32 -4.07 -6.65
C ILE A 190 -11.30 -5.10 -7.78
N LYS A 191 -10.43 -6.12 -7.70
CA LYS A 191 -10.34 -7.18 -8.72
C LYS A 191 -11.64 -7.97 -8.83
N CYS A 192 -12.31 -8.27 -7.72
CA CYS A 192 -13.60 -8.95 -7.74
C CYS A 192 -14.67 -8.10 -8.42
N ARG A 193 -14.76 -6.80 -8.08
CA ARG A 193 -15.71 -5.87 -8.70
C ARG A 193 -15.48 -5.67 -10.20
N GLU A 194 -14.22 -5.56 -10.62
CA GLU A 194 -13.86 -5.45 -12.04
C GLU A 194 -14.30 -6.72 -12.82
N LYS A 195 -14.09 -7.91 -12.23
CA LYS A 195 -14.53 -9.18 -12.84
C LYS A 195 -16.05 -9.30 -12.92
N GLU A 196 -16.77 -8.92 -11.86
CA GLU A 196 -18.24 -8.90 -11.85
C GLU A 196 -18.80 -8.00 -12.96
N LYS A 197 -18.29 -6.76 -13.07
CA LYS A 197 -18.68 -5.82 -14.13
C LYS A 197 -18.40 -6.37 -15.54
N GLN A 198 -17.26 -7.03 -15.72
CA GLN A 198 -16.91 -7.63 -17.01
C GLN A 198 -17.83 -8.81 -17.37
N GLN A 199 -18.13 -9.68 -16.41
CA GLN A 199 -19.06 -10.80 -16.61
C GLN A 199 -20.48 -10.32 -16.94
N GLU A 200 -20.97 -9.30 -16.23
CA GLU A 200 -22.28 -8.71 -16.49
C GLU A 200 -22.37 -8.12 -17.91
N LYS A 201 -21.30 -7.44 -18.35
CA LYS A 201 -21.20 -6.90 -19.72
C LYS A 201 -21.23 -8.00 -20.77
N GLU A 202 -20.43 -9.06 -20.59
CA GLU A 202 -20.40 -10.20 -21.51
C GLU A 202 -21.76 -10.92 -21.58
N GLU A 203 -22.43 -11.08 -20.44
CA GLU A 203 -23.76 -11.68 -20.39
C GLU A 203 -24.80 -10.81 -21.12
N ARG A 204 -24.73 -9.49 -20.96
CA ARG A 204 -25.61 -8.54 -21.65
C ARG A 204 -25.41 -8.57 -23.16
N GLU A 205 -24.16 -8.55 -23.63
CA GLU A 205 -23.85 -8.66 -25.06
C GLU A 205 -24.31 -9.99 -25.66
N ARG A 206 -24.18 -11.10 -24.91
CA ARG A 206 -24.69 -12.41 -25.34
C ARG A 206 -26.21 -12.40 -25.49
N LYS A 207 -26.93 -11.81 -24.53
CA LYS A 207 -28.39 -11.67 -24.55
C LYS A 207 -28.87 -10.78 -25.71
N GLU A 208 -28.15 -9.73 -26.04
CA GLU A 208 -28.48 -8.84 -27.16
C GLU A 208 -28.30 -9.55 -28.51
N LYS A 209 -27.16 -10.24 -28.73
CA LYS A 209 -26.92 -11.04 -29.95
C LYS A 209 -27.94 -12.16 -30.16
N GLU A 210 -28.43 -12.78 -29.09
CA GLU A 210 -29.47 -13.83 -29.18
C GLU A 210 -30.83 -13.24 -29.59
N LYS A 211 -31.19 -12.06 -29.06
CA LYS A 211 -32.43 -11.36 -29.43
C LYS A 211 -32.41 -10.92 -30.90
N GLU A 212 -31.26 -10.45 -31.40
CA GLU A 212 -31.09 -10.05 -32.80
C GLU A 212 -31.25 -11.23 -33.76
N LYS A 213 -30.62 -12.38 -33.48
CA LYS A 213 -30.79 -13.60 -34.28
C LYS A 213 -32.23 -14.10 -34.30
N LYS A 214 -32.95 -14.00 -33.17
CA LYS A 214 -34.38 -14.37 -33.10
C LYS A 214 -35.27 -13.44 -33.93
N ARG A 215 -34.94 -12.16 -34.05
CA ARG A 215 -35.64 -11.20 -34.91
C ARG A 215 -35.40 -11.50 -36.39
N ASP A 216 -34.13 -11.64 -36.79
CA ASP A 216 -33.76 -11.91 -38.20
C ASP A 216 -34.30 -13.27 -38.70
N GLY A 217 -34.38 -14.27 -37.83
CA GLY A 217 -35.03 -15.56 -38.13
C GLY A 217 -36.55 -15.45 -38.34
N ARG A 218 -37.22 -14.52 -37.65
CA ARG A 218 -38.68 -14.32 -37.76
C ARG A 218 -39.05 -13.62 -39.06
N ASP A 219 -38.25 -12.65 -39.49
CA ASP A 219 -38.48 -11.89 -40.73
C ASP A 219 -38.22 -12.74 -42.00
N LYS A 220 -37.26 -13.67 -41.94
CA LYS A 220 -37.02 -14.65 -43.01
C LYS A 220 -38.16 -15.67 -43.15
N ILE A 221 -38.83 -16.05 -42.06
CA ILE A 221 -39.98 -16.97 -42.10
C ILE A 221 -41.25 -16.27 -42.63
N SER A 222 -41.44 -14.99 -42.31
CA SER A 222 -42.59 -14.21 -42.81
C SER A 222 -42.50 -13.97 -44.32
N SER A 223 -41.29 -13.67 -44.83
CA SER A 223 -41.04 -13.41 -46.25
C SER A 223 -41.21 -14.65 -47.15
N ARG A 224 -41.08 -15.87 -46.60
CA ARG A 224 -41.21 -17.11 -47.36
C ARG A 224 -42.67 -17.57 -47.54
N ARG A 225 -43.62 -17.04 -46.76
CA ARG A 225 -45.05 -17.41 -46.83
C ARG A 225 -45.88 -16.58 -47.82
N GLN A 226 -45.30 -15.56 -48.46
CA GLN A 226 -46.03 -14.64 -49.34
C GLN A 226 -45.76 -14.79 -50.85
N ARG A 227 -45.12 -15.86 -51.33
CA ARG A 227 -45.05 -16.10 -52.78
C ARG A 227 -46.29 -16.87 -53.26
N PRO A 228 -47.21 -16.25 -54.02
CA PRO A 228 -48.27 -16.97 -54.70
C PRO A 228 -47.68 -17.71 -55.90
N PHE A 229 -48.22 -18.90 -56.16
CA PHE A 229 -47.96 -19.69 -57.37
C PHE A 229 -48.63 -19.08 -58.60
#